data_AF-A0AA41QB55-F1
#
_entry.id   AF-A0AA41QB55-F1
#
_cell.length_a   1.000
_cell.length_b   1.000
_cell.length_c   1.000
_cell.angle_alpha   90.00
_cell.angle_beta   90.00
_cell.angle_gamma   90.00
#
_symmetry.space_group_name_H-M   'P 1'
#
loop_
_entity.id
_entity.type
_entity.pdbx_description
1 polymer ?
#
loop_
_entity_poly.entity_id
_entity_poly.type
_entity_poly.pdbx_seq_one_letter_code
_entity_poly.pdbx_strand_id
1 'polypeptide(L)'
;MTADDDARAAGEAGADHVAALRASYAAQCRAMVAGDADALGRLLADGFTLTHMTGTVQSKEQWLADVRSGEMASPSSPAWLWPRACASPHR
;
A
#
# COMPACT_ATOMS: atom_id res chain seq x y z
N MET A 1 6.58 4.85 -39.58
CA MET A 1 5.75 5.65 -38.65
C MET A 1 4.36 5.04 -38.70
N THR A 2 4.25 3.87 -38.09
CA THR A 2 3.20 2.87 -38.34
C THR A 2 2.75 2.30 -37.00
N ALA A 3 1.52 1.78 -36.94
CA ALA A 3 0.86 1.22 -35.74
C ALA A 3 1.70 0.25 -34.86
N ASP A 4 2.78 -0.30 -35.40
CA ASP A 4 3.78 -1.11 -34.68
C ASP A 4 4.57 -0.29 -33.64
N ASP A 5 4.91 0.97 -33.96
CA ASP A 5 5.57 1.92 -33.05
C ASP A 5 4.65 2.27 -31.86
N ASP A 6 3.34 2.45 -32.14
CA ASP A 6 2.33 2.73 -31.11
C ASP A 6 2.06 1.52 -30.20
N ALA A 7 2.04 0.31 -30.76
CA ALA A 7 1.90 -0.93 -29.99
C ALA A 7 3.11 -1.17 -29.07
N ARG A 8 4.32 -0.85 -29.55
CA ARG A 8 5.53 -0.91 -28.72
C ARG A 8 5.50 0.14 -27.61
N ALA A 9 5.12 1.39 -27.93
CA ALA A 9 4.99 2.46 -26.93
C ALA A 9 3.92 2.13 -25.88
N ALA A 10 2.80 1.52 -26.27
CA ALA A 10 1.79 1.03 -25.35
C ALA A 10 2.30 -0.14 -24.48
N GLY A 11 3.13 -1.03 -25.04
CA GLY A 11 3.80 -2.10 -24.29
C GLY A 11 4.82 -1.57 -23.27
N GLU A 12 5.59 -0.55 -23.64
CA GLU A 12 6.55 0.15 -22.75
C GLU A 12 5.81 0.91 -21.64
N ALA A 13 4.75 1.65 -21.96
CA ALA A 13 3.92 2.34 -20.97
C ALA A 13 3.21 1.37 -20.00
N GLY A 14 2.87 0.16 -20.46
CA GLY A 14 2.36 -0.93 -19.63
C GLY A 14 3.42 -1.50 -18.68
N ALA A 15 4.65 -1.70 -19.16
CA ALA A 15 5.78 -2.11 -18.33
C ALA A 15 6.12 -1.06 -17.26
N ASP A 16 6.07 0.22 -17.62
CA ASP A 16 6.26 1.35 -16.70
C ASP A 16 5.18 1.40 -15.62
N HIS A 17 3.92 1.13 -15.98
CA HIS A 17 2.83 1.03 -15.00
C HIS A 17 3.04 -0.12 -14.01
N VAL A 18 3.49 -1.28 -14.47
CA VAL A 18 3.78 -2.43 -13.59
C VAL A 18 4.94 -2.10 -12.65
N ALA A 19 5.98 -1.44 -13.15
CA ALA A 19 7.10 -0.99 -12.34
C ALA A 19 6.64 0.04 -11.28
N ALA A 20 5.82 1.01 -11.68
CA ALA A 20 5.25 2.02 -10.78
C ALA A 20 4.36 1.40 -9.69
N LEU A 21 3.52 0.43 -10.04
CA LEU A 21 2.67 -0.29 -9.07
C LEU A 21 3.52 -1.00 -8.01
N ARG A 22 4.57 -1.70 -8.43
CA ARG A 22 5.49 -2.40 -7.52
C ARG A 22 6.23 -1.42 -6.61
N ALA A 23 6.67 -0.29 -7.15
CA ALA A 23 7.33 0.76 -6.37
C ALA A 23 6.39 1.36 -5.30
N SER A 24 5.14 1.65 -5.68
CA SER A 24 4.10 2.13 -4.75
C SER A 24 3.82 1.11 -3.64
N TYR A 25 3.66 -0.17 -3.98
CA TYR A 25 3.47 -1.22 -2.98
C TYR A 25 4.64 -1.33 -2.01
N ALA A 26 5.88 -1.31 -2.52
CA ALA A 26 7.07 -1.34 -1.68
C ALA A 26 7.17 -0.11 -0.76
N ALA A 27 6.79 1.08 -1.25
CA ALA A 27 6.72 2.30 -0.44
C ALA A 27 5.66 2.20 0.66
N GLN A 28 4.48 1.65 0.35
CA GLN A 28 3.44 1.39 1.33
C GLN A 28 3.95 0.48 2.45
N CYS A 29 4.57 -0.65 2.09
CA CYS A 29 5.14 -1.60 3.06
C CYS A 29 6.18 -0.94 3.98
N ARG A 30 7.11 -0.15 3.42
CA ARG A 30 8.11 0.56 4.24
C ARG A 30 7.45 1.56 5.20
N ALA A 31 6.48 2.34 4.72
CA ALA A 31 5.79 3.31 5.56
C ALA A 31 4.96 2.64 6.67
N MET A 32 4.31 1.51 6.39
CA MET A 32 3.62 0.71 7.41
C MET A 32 4.58 0.16 8.48
N VAL A 33 5.74 -0.38 8.09
CA VAL A 33 6.74 -0.88 9.05
C VAL A 33 7.32 0.26 9.90
N ALA A 34 7.52 1.43 9.30
CA ALA A 34 8.03 2.61 10.00
C ALA A 34 6.98 3.34 10.85
N GLY A 35 5.70 3.00 10.74
CA GLY A 35 4.60 3.78 11.34
C GLY A 35 4.45 5.18 10.72
N ASP A 36 4.90 5.38 9.49
CA ASP A 36 4.89 6.69 8.80
C ASP A 36 3.52 6.97 8.18
N ALA A 37 2.60 7.47 9.02
CA ALA A 37 1.26 7.85 8.60
C ALA A 37 1.26 8.97 7.53
N ASP A 38 2.26 9.85 7.51
CA ASP A 38 2.31 10.94 6.54
C ASP A 38 2.71 10.43 5.14
N ALA A 39 3.66 9.50 5.06
CA ALA A 39 3.99 8.83 3.81
C ALA A 39 2.82 8.00 3.27
N LEU A 40 2.09 7.30 4.15
CA LEU A 40 0.89 6.56 3.77
C LEU A 40 -0.23 7.50 3.28
N GLY A 41 -0.41 8.65 3.94
CA GLY A 41 -1.41 9.64 3.55
C GLY A 41 -1.20 10.20 2.14
N ARG A 42 0.06 10.40 1.74
CA ARG A 42 0.43 10.84 0.37
C ARG A 42 0.27 9.74 -0.67
N LEU A 43 0.50 8.49 -0.29
CA LEU A 43 0.50 7.36 -1.22
C LEU A 43 -0.91 6.86 -1.56
N LEU A 44 -1.82 6.91 -0.59
CA LEU A 44 -3.16 6.36 -0.72
C LEU A 44 -4.14 7.38 -1.30
N ALA A 45 -5.05 6.92 -2.15
CA ALA A 45 -6.16 7.73 -2.65
C ALA A 45 -7.06 8.20 -1.50
N ASP A 46 -7.73 9.33 -1.66
CA ASP A 46 -8.58 9.92 -0.61
C ASP A 46 -9.78 9.03 -0.25
N GLY A 47 -10.30 8.27 -1.22
CA GLY A 47 -11.37 7.28 -1.01
C GLY A 47 -10.90 5.94 -0.44
N PHE A 48 -9.66 5.84 0.06
CA PHE A 48 -9.15 4.59 0.63
C PHE A 48 -9.95 4.16 1.86
N THR A 49 -10.25 2.87 1.91
CA THR A 49 -10.83 2.19 3.06
C THR A 49 -10.06 0.93 3.39
N LEU A 50 -9.95 0.62 4.68
CA LEU A 50 -9.42 -0.64 5.16
C LEU A 50 -10.59 -1.52 5.60
N THR A 51 -10.73 -2.70 4.99
CA THR A 51 -11.64 -3.72 5.49
C THR A 51 -10.88 -4.65 6.42
N HIS A 52 -11.27 -4.68 7.69
CA HIS A 52 -10.72 -5.61 8.68
C HIS A 52 -11.16 -7.05 8.37
N MET A 53 -10.43 -8.03 8.93
CA MET A 53 -10.76 -9.45 8.78
C MET A 53 -12.16 -9.83 9.31
N THR A 54 -12.73 -9.01 10.20
CA THR A 54 -14.10 -9.16 10.72
C THR A 54 -15.18 -8.60 9.78
N GLY A 55 -14.79 -8.03 8.64
CA GLY A 55 -15.70 -7.39 7.67
C GLY A 55 -16.04 -5.93 7.99
N THR A 56 -15.49 -5.36 9.05
CA THR A 56 -15.67 -3.94 9.39
C THR A 56 -14.85 -3.05 8.45
N VAL A 57 -15.39 -1.90 8.06
CA VAL A 57 -14.71 -0.93 7.19
C VAL A 57 -14.26 0.27 8.01
N GLN A 58 -12.99 0.66 7.85
CA GLN A 58 -12.36 1.82 8.47
C GLN A 58 -11.95 2.83 7.39
N SER A 59 -12.13 4.13 7.67
CA SER A 59 -11.72 5.20 6.74
C SER A 59 -10.21 5.42 6.71
N LYS A 60 -9.68 6.02 5.64
CA LYS A 60 -8.28 6.47 5.55
C LYS A 60 -7.86 7.30 6.76
N GLU A 61 -8.66 8.29 7.15
CA GLU A 61 -8.34 9.22 8.24
C GLU A 61 -8.22 8.51 9.59
N GLN A 62 -9.19 7.65 9.91
CA GLN A 62 -9.17 6.84 11.13
C GLN A 62 -7.97 5.91 11.14
N TRP A 63 -7.72 5.24 10.02
CA TRP A 63 -6.60 4.32 9.92
C TRP A 63 -5.24 5.02 10.07
N LEU A 64 -5.05 6.20 9.44
CA LEU A 64 -3.82 6.99 9.58
C LEU A 64 -3.64 7.53 11.01
N ALA A 65 -4.72 7.82 11.72
CA ALA A 65 -4.66 8.18 13.14
C ALA A 65 -4.15 7.00 13.98
N ASP A 66 -4.67 5.79 13.77
CA ASP A 66 -4.24 4.56 14.47
C ASP A 66 -2.78 4.19 14.17
N VAL A 67 -2.32 4.42 12.93
CA VAL A 67 -0.91 4.24 12.55
C VAL A 67 -0.03 5.21 13.35
N ARG A 68 -0.45 6.48 13.46
CA ARG A 68 0.32 7.55 14.11
C ARG A 68 0.37 7.39 15.62
N SER A 69 -0.71 6.89 16.23
CA SER A 69 -0.76 6.61 17.67
C SER A 69 -0.01 5.33 18.06
N GLY A 70 0.34 4.48 17.08
CA GLY A 70 0.85 3.13 17.34
C GLY A 70 -0.22 2.18 17.92
N GLU A 71 -1.48 2.61 17.91
CA GLU A 71 -2.62 1.92 18.53
C GLU A 71 -3.18 0.80 17.64
N MET A 72 -2.53 0.53 16.51
CA MET A 72 -2.68 -0.74 15.79
C MET A 72 -2.42 -1.97 16.68
N ALA A 73 -1.83 -1.80 17.87
CA ALA A 73 -1.63 -2.82 18.89
C ALA A 73 -2.75 -2.86 19.96
N SER A 74 -4.01 -3.05 19.56
CA SER A 74 -4.99 -3.59 20.52
C SER A 74 -4.64 -5.06 20.83
N PRO A 75 -4.62 -5.50 22.11
CA PRO A 75 -4.18 -6.85 22.51
C PRO A 75 -5.05 -7.99 21.93
N SER A 76 -6.17 -7.67 21.30
CA SER A 76 -7.10 -8.61 20.67
C SER A 76 -7.05 -8.64 19.14
N SER A 77 -6.19 -7.83 18.48
CA SER A 77 -6.15 -7.73 17.01
C SER A 77 -4.83 -8.27 16.40
N PRO A 78 -4.87 -9.11 15.34
CA PRO A 78 -3.66 -9.65 14.69
C PRO A 78 -2.87 -8.65 13.82
N ALA A 79 -3.12 -7.35 13.93
CA ALA A 79 -2.51 -6.31 13.09
C ALA A 79 -0.97 -6.26 13.18
N TRP A 80 -0.37 -6.93 14.17
CA TRP A 80 1.06 -7.20 14.28
C TRP A 80 1.62 -8.18 13.21
N LEU A 81 0.77 -8.84 12.40
CA LEU A 81 1.20 -9.79 11.36
C LEU A 81 1.56 -9.14 10.01
N TRP A 82 1.12 -7.91 9.72
CA TRP A 82 1.38 -7.28 8.42
C TRP A 82 2.81 -6.74 8.23
N PRO A 83 3.50 -6.19 9.26
CA PRO A 83 4.93 -5.89 9.17
C PRO A 83 5.75 -7.14 8.79
N ARG A 84 5.35 -8.34 9.25
CA ARG A 84 6.02 -9.62 8.90
C ARG A 84 5.71 -10.11 7.48
N ALA A 85 4.50 -9.84 6.97
CA ALA A 85 4.13 -10.15 5.59
C ALA A 85 4.94 -9.30 4.59
N CYS A 86 5.12 -8.00 4.85
CA CYS A 86 5.95 -7.12 4.02
C CYS A 86 7.46 -7.32 4.23
N ALA A 87 7.91 -7.74 5.42
CA ALA A 87 9.33 -7.95 5.73
C ALA A 87 9.86 -9.35 5.35
N SER A 88 9.03 -10.24 4.79
CA SER A 88 9.50 -11.55 4.33
C SER A 88 10.07 -11.44 2.92
N PRO A 89 11.40 -11.61 2.72
CA PRO A 89 11.92 -11.83 1.38
C PRO A 89 11.39 -13.20 0.93
N HIS A 90 10.50 -13.21 -0.07
CA HIS A 90 10.19 -14.45 -0.78
C HIS A 90 11.51 -14.99 -1.34
N ARG A 91 11.93 -16.12 -0.80
CA ARG A 91 13.06 -16.94 -1.27
C ARG A 91 12.60 -17.82 -2.42
#